data_AF-A0A8J7B808-F1
#
_entry.id   AF-A0A8J7B808-F1
#
_cell.length_a   1.000
_cell.length_b   1.000
_cell.length_c   1.000
_cell.angle_alpha   90.00
_cell.angle_beta   90.00
_cell.angle_gamma   90.00
#
_symmetry.space_group_name_H-M   'P 1'
#
loop_
_entity.id
_entity.type
_entity.pdbx_description
1 polymer ?
#
loop_
_entity_poly.entity_id
_entity_poly.type
_entity_poly.pdbx_seq_one_letter_code
_entity_poly.pdbx_strand_id
1 'polypeptide(L)'
;MSQFEKLEDSEVVSVNSSDQMVVAHTTFKVYEFIKVLKEGFFGRIAEEITKKWLIEGMSCEVLSPGKGWRKGKIKLGLVFCPDETDSPLDDIRQQMSEEGDRD
;
A
#
# COMPACT_ATOMS: atom_id res chain seq x y z
N MET A 1 -7.98 14.38 7.26
CA MET A 1 -6.76 14.11 6.47
C MET A 1 -6.80 12.66 6.12
N SER A 2 -6.83 12.33 4.84
CA SER A 2 -6.92 10.95 4.38
C SER A 2 -5.60 10.22 4.70
N GLN A 3 -5.70 9.03 5.27
CA GLN A 3 -4.55 8.24 5.75
C GLN A 3 -4.13 7.25 4.67
N PHE A 4 -2.85 7.24 4.33
CA PHE A 4 -2.28 6.20 3.47
C PHE A 4 -2.04 4.92 4.27
N GLU A 5 -2.64 3.83 3.84
CA GLU A 5 -2.42 2.48 4.35
C GLU A 5 -1.59 1.66 3.38
N LYS A 6 -0.75 0.75 3.90
CA LYS A 6 0.07 -0.13 3.06
C LYS A 6 -0.79 -1.28 2.55
N LEU A 7 -0.70 -1.56 1.25
CA LEU A 7 -1.33 -2.73 0.66
C LEU A 7 -0.50 -4.02 0.86
N GLU A 8 -1.21 -5.14 0.95
CA GLU A 8 -0.70 -6.50 0.98
C GLU A 8 -0.68 -7.14 -0.42
N ASP A 9 0.21 -8.11 -0.62
CA ASP A 9 0.51 -8.69 -1.93
C ASP A 9 -0.71 -9.32 -2.63
N SER A 10 -1.69 -9.79 -1.86
CA SER A 10 -2.91 -10.41 -2.36
C SER A 10 -3.98 -9.43 -2.84
N GLU A 11 -3.87 -8.16 -2.47
CA GLU A 11 -4.87 -7.14 -2.79
C GLU A 11 -4.83 -6.78 -4.27
N VAL A 12 -5.98 -6.35 -4.81
CA VAL A 12 -6.17 -6.03 -6.22
C VAL A 12 -6.31 -4.53 -6.37
N VAL A 13 -5.51 -3.96 -7.26
CA VAL A 13 -5.54 -2.54 -7.60
C VAL A 13 -6.09 -2.40 -9.02
N SER A 14 -6.97 -1.41 -9.20
CA SER A 14 -7.45 -1.01 -10.52
C SER A 14 -7.14 0.45 -10.77
N VAL A 15 -6.60 0.77 -11.95
CA VAL A 15 -6.25 2.13 -12.38
C VAL A 15 -6.84 2.43 -13.76
N ASN A 16 -6.90 3.71 -14.15
CA ASN A 16 -7.28 4.07 -15.50
C ASN A 16 -6.24 3.58 -16.51
N SER A 17 -6.68 3.31 -17.74
CA SER A 17 -5.79 2.89 -18.83
C SER A 17 -4.72 3.93 -19.17
N SER A 18 -5.01 5.22 -18.98
CA SER A 18 -4.04 6.31 -19.17
C SER A 18 -2.93 6.36 -18.12
N ASP A 19 -3.17 5.76 -16.95
CA ASP A 19 -2.28 5.83 -15.78
C ASP A 19 -1.51 4.52 -15.57
N GLN A 20 -1.55 3.61 -16.55
CA GLN A 20 -0.76 2.38 -16.53
C GLN A 20 0.73 2.71 -16.54
N MET A 21 1.47 2.08 -15.61
CA MET A 21 2.91 2.31 -15.49
C MET A 21 3.72 1.06 -15.86
N VAL A 22 3.65 0.02 -15.03
CA VAL A 22 4.54 -1.14 -15.11
C VAL A 22 3.81 -2.40 -15.59
N VAL A 23 2.52 -2.53 -15.28
CA VAL A 23 1.70 -3.68 -15.66
C VAL A 23 0.84 -3.30 -16.88
N ALA A 24 0.75 -4.19 -17.86
CA ALA A 24 0.04 -3.93 -19.12
C ALA A 24 -1.50 -3.92 -19.00
N HIS A 25 -2.04 -4.38 -17.88
CA HIS A 25 -3.47 -4.45 -17.62
C HIS A 25 -3.87 -3.41 -16.56
N THR A 26 -5.11 -2.90 -16.64
CA THR A 26 -5.64 -1.89 -15.72
C THR A 26 -5.93 -2.43 -14.33
N THR A 27 -6.06 -3.75 -14.19
CA THR A 27 -6.38 -4.42 -12.93
C THR A 27 -5.33 -5.49 -12.68
N PHE A 28 -4.70 -5.45 -11.51
CA PHE A 28 -3.60 -6.34 -11.15
C PHE A 28 -3.53 -6.54 -9.65
N LYS A 29 -2.97 -7.67 -9.22
CA LYS A 29 -2.59 -7.85 -7.81
C LYS A 29 -1.33 -7.06 -7.49
N VAL A 30 -1.19 -6.64 -6.22
CA VAL A 30 0.03 -5.97 -5.74
C VAL A 30 1.27 -6.83 -6.01
N TYR A 31 1.20 -8.15 -5.81
CA TYR A 31 2.33 -9.04 -6.12
C TYR A 31 2.72 -9.00 -7.61
N GLU A 32 1.77 -8.86 -8.54
CA GLU A 32 2.04 -8.81 -9.98
C GLU A 32 2.79 -7.54 -10.32
N PHE A 33 2.36 -6.41 -9.75
CA PHE A 33 3.05 -5.14 -9.88
C PHE A 33 4.50 -5.23 -9.40
N ILE A 34 4.73 -5.76 -8.18
CA ILE A 34 6.07 -5.91 -7.62
C ILE A 34 6.92 -6.88 -8.45
N LYS A 35 6.33 -7.96 -8.97
CA LYS A 35 7.03 -8.91 -9.84
C LYS A 35 7.49 -8.25 -11.14
N VAL A 36 6.63 -7.51 -11.83
CA VAL A 36 7.01 -6.85 -13.08
C VAL A 36 8.04 -5.74 -12.81
N LEU A 37 7.91 -5.01 -11.70
CA LEU A 37 8.92 -4.04 -11.26
C LEU A 37 10.28 -4.72 -10.99
N LYS A 38 10.25 -5.89 -10.32
CA LYS A 38 11.44 -6.70 -10.06
C LYS A 38 12.12 -7.11 -11.37
N GLU A 39 11.36 -7.65 -12.32
CA GLU A 39 11.90 -8.18 -13.58
C GLU A 39 12.36 -7.06 -14.53
N GLY A 40 11.58 -5.99 -14.65
CA GLY A 40 11.82 -4.90 -15.61
C GLY A 40 12.87 -3.89 -15.17
N PHE A 41 12.84 -3.47 -13.90
CA PHE A 41 13.75 -2.46 -13.37
C PHE A 41 14.92 -3.08 -12.62
N PHE A 42 14.60 -3.94 -11.64
CA PHE A 42 15.61 -4.53 -10.77
C PHE A 42 16.33 -5.74 -11.36
N GLY A 43 15.85 -6.33 -12.45
CA GLY A 43 16.51 -7.45 -13.13
C GLY A 43 17.88 -7.11 -13.69
N ARG A 44 18.20 -5.81 -13.77
CA ARG A 44 19.53 -5.28 -14.14
C ARG A 44 20.44 -5.02 -12.93
N ILE A 45 19.93 -5.22 -11.72
CA ILE A 45 20.61 -4.98 -10.45
C ILE A 45 20.88 -6.34 -9.78
N ALA A 46 21.94 -6.42 -8.97
CA ALA A 46 22.26 -7.62 -8.19
C ALA A 46 21.07 -8.08 -7.33
N GLU A 47 20.79 -9.38 -7.35
CA GLU A 47 19.62 -9.99 -6.69
C GLU A 47 19.51 -9.62 -5.19
N GLU A 48 20.64 -9.57 -4.49
CA GLU A 48 20.71 -9.17 -3.09
C GLU A 48 20.24 -7.73 -2.83
N ILE A 49 20.51 -6.81 -3.76
CA ILE A 49 20.05 -5.42 -3.64
C ILE A 49 18.53 -5.38 -3.86
N THR A 50 18.05 -6.10 -4.87
CA THR A 50 16.63 -6.22 -5.20
C THR A 50 15.82 -6.79 -4.03
N LYS A 51 16.33 -7.84 -3.38
CA LYS A 51 15.70 -8.47 -2.22
C LYS A 51 15.54 -7.50 -1.05
N LYS A 52 16.55 -6.66 -0.79
CA LYS A 52 16.50 -5.62 0.26
C LYS A 52 15.44 -4.55 -0.02
N TRP A 53 15.31 -4.10 -1.26
CA TRP A 53 14.35 -3.06 -1.62
C TRP A 53 12.90 -3.54 -1.70
N LEU A 54 12.66 -4.78 -2.14
CA LEU A 54 11.31 -5.28 -2.42
C LEU A 54 10.76 -6.24 -1.35
N ILE A 55 11.62 -6.92 -0.58
CA ILE A 55 11.19 -8.01 0.32
C ILE A 55 11.59 -7.73 1.78
N GLU A 56 12.88 -7.64 2.07
CA GLU A 56 13.39 -7.66 3.46
C GLU A 56 13.44 -6.29 4.15
N GLY A 57 13.48 -5.22 3.36
CA GLY A 57 13.77 -3.86 3.81
C GLY A 57 15.28 -3.60 3.95
N MET A 58 15.73 -2.51 3.32
CA MET A 58 17.11 -2.05 3.36
C MET A 58 17.36 -1.21 4.62
N SER A 59 18.35 -1.59 5.42
CA SER A 59 18.77 -0.81 6.59
C SER A 59 19.25 0.58 6.18
N CYS A 60 18.72 1.60 6.83
CA CYS A 60 19.06 3.00 6.55
C CYS A 60 18.97 3.87 7.80
N GLU A 61 19.37 5.13 7.66
CA GLU A 61 19.13 6.18 8.64
C GLU A 61 18.33 7.30 7.99
N VAL A 62 17.32 7.82 8.70
CA VAL A 62 16.49 8.93 8.22
C VAL A 62 16.60 10.09 9.18
N LEU A 63 16.89 11.28 8.63
CA LEU A 63 16.76 12.56 9.31
C LEU A 63 15.45 13.22 8.86
N SER A 64 14.65 13.70 9.82
CA SER A 64 13.40 14.42 9.53
C SER A 64 13.42 15.77 10.27
N PRO A 65 12.77 16.82 9.75
CA PRO A 65 12.68 18.09 10.47
C PRO A 65 12.18 17.90 11.90
N GLY A 66 12.87 18.51 12.88
CA GLY A 66 12.54 18.38 14.29
C GLY A 66 12.86 17.02 14.93
N LYS A 67 13.46 16.07 14.20
CA LYS A 67 13.92 14.76 14.72
C LYS A 67 15.42 14.62 14.46
N GLY A 68 16.11 13.86 15.32
CA GLY A 68 17.50 13.44 15.06
C GLY A 68 17.57 12.32 14.00
N TRP A 69 18.80 11.90 13.66
CA TRP A 69 19.01 10.71 12.84
C TRP A 69 18.40 9.47 13.51
N ARG A 70 17.62 8.69 12.76
CA ARG A 70 16.99 7.46 13.25
C ARG A 70 17.33 6.29 12.34
N LYS A 71 17.89 5.22 12.91
CA LYS A 71 18.08 3.93 12.24
C LYS A 71 16.73 3.26 11.99
N GLY A 72 16.60 2.61 10.84
CA GLY A 72 15.39 1.90 10.45
C GLY A 72 15.60 1.07 9.18
N LYS A 73 14.50 0.68 8.55
CA LYS A 73 14.49 0.01 7.25
C LYS A 73 13.54 0.73 6.30
N ILE A 74 13.89 0.76 5.02
CA ILE A 74 13.01 1.20 3.93
C ILE A 74 12.74 0.03 2.97
N LYS A 75 11.51 -0.04 2.46
CA LYS A 75 11.11 -0.97 1.41
C LYS A 75 10.13 -0.28 0.47
N LEU A 76 10.10 -0.73 -0.79
CA LEU A 76 9.10 -0.30 -1.76
C LEU A 76 7.81 -1.11 -1.56
N GLY A 77 6.69 -0.44 -1.77
CA GLY A 77 5.36 -1.02 -1.69
C GLY A 77 4.33 -0.01 -2.17
N LEU A 78 3.11 -0.49 -2.41
CA LEU A 78 1.99 0.37 -2.74
C LEU A 78 1.27 0.80 -1.46
N VAL A 79 0.85 2.06 -1.44
CA VAL A 79 0.00 2.61 -0.39
C VAL A 79 -1.32 3.08 -1.02
N PHE A 80 -2.41 2.87 -0.31
CA PHE A 80 -3.76 3.26 -0.71
C PHE A 80 -4.30 4.30 0.25
N CYS A 81 -5.12 5.21 -0.25
CA CYS A 81 -5.74 6.26 0.54
C CYS A 81 -7.22 6.28 0.16
N PRO A 82 -8.13 5.77 1.01
CA PRO A 82 -9.55 5.80 0.71
C PRO A 82 -10.08 7.25 0.70
N ASP A 83 -11.01 7.54 -0.20
CA ASP A 83 -11.64 8.85 -0.30
C ASP A 83 -12.60 9.14 0.87
N GLU A 84 -13.30 8.11 1.38
CA GLU A 84 -14.18 8.20 2.55
C GLU A 84 -14.02 6.93 3.41
N THR A 85 -13.96 7.07 4.74
CA THR A 85 -13.83 5.94 5.69
C THR A 85 -15.16 5.33 6.11
N ASP A 86 -16.29 5.91 5.71
CA ASP A 86 -17.58 5.58 6.32
C ASP A 86 -18.41 4.70 5.38
N SER A 87 -18.67 3.48 5.81
CA SER A 87 -19.68 2.64 5.17
C SER A 87 -21.05 3.28 5.43
N PRO A 88 -21.90 3.49 4.41
CA PRO A 88 -23.27 3.96 4.62
C PRO A 88 -24.12 3.02 5.50
N LEU A 89 -23.61 1.82 5.80
CA LEU A 89 -24.23 0.86 6.72
C LEU A 89 -23.80 1.04 8.19
N ASP A 90 -22.75 1.81 8.48
CA ASP A 90 -22.30 2.03 9.85
C ASP A 90 -23.28 2.91 10.63
N ASP A 91 -23.91 3.87 9.95
CA ASP A 91 -25.04 4.66 10.47
C ASP A 91 -26.27 3.76 10.75
N ILE A 92 -26.56 2.79 9.88
CA ILE A 92 -27.69 1.87 10.03
C ILE A 92 -27.46 0.90 11.20
N ARG A 93 -26.22 0.43 11.39
CA ARG A 93 -25.86 -0.44 12.51
C ARG A 93 -26.02 0.28 13.85
N GLN A 94 -25.65 1.56 13.93
CA GLN A 94 -25.86 2.37 15.14
C GLN A 94 -27.35 2.53 15.48
N GLN A 95 -28.19 2.80 14.47
CA GLN A 95 -29.65 2.93 14.68
C GLN A 95 -30.30 1.63 15.16
N MET A 96 -29.92 0.48 14.58
CA MET A 96 -30.48 -0.81 14.98
C MET A 96 -30.09 -1.23 16.41
N SER A 97 -28.91 -0.82 16.89
CA SER A 97 -28.52 -1.06 18.29
C SER A 97 -29.26 -0.17 19.31
N GLU A 98 -29.77 1.00 18.91
CA GLU A 98 -30.49 1.93 19.80
C GLU A 98 -32.00 1.65 19.89
N GLU A 99 -32.54 0.85 18.99
CA GLU A 99 -33.96 0.44 18.96
C GLU A 99 -34.22 -0.89 19.67
N GLY A 100 -33.23 -1.78 19.79
CA GLY A 100 -33.35 -3.06 20.50
C GLY A 100 -33.37 -2.96 22.04
N ASP A 101 -33.04 -1.80 22.60
CA ASP A 101 -33.00 -1.55 24.07
C ASP A 101 -34.25 -0.81 24.59
N ARG A 102 -35.28 -0.60 23.76
CA ARG A 102 -36.52 0.12 24.11
C ARG A 102 -37.74 -0.76 24.38
N ASP A 103 -37.58 -2.08 24.44
CA ASP A 103 -38.65 -3.05 24.75
C ASP A 103 -38.40 -3.84 26.05
#